data_AF-A0A4U9UEZ7-F1
#
_entry.id   AF-A0A4U9UEZ7-F1
#
_cell.length_a   1.000
_cell.length_b   1.000
_cell.length_c   1.000
_cell.angle_alpha   90.00
_cell.angle_beta   90.00
_cell.angle_gamma   90.00
#
_symmetry.space_group_name_H-M   'P 1'
#
loop_
_entity.id
_entity.type
_entity.pdbx_description
1 polymer ?
#
loop_
_entity_poly.entity_id
_entity_poly.type
_entity_poly.pdbx_seq_one_letter_code
_entity_poly.pdbx_strand_id
1 'polypeptide(L)'
;MLCTCLVNESDVRISTVEHLNAALAGLGIDNIIIEVDAAEIPIMDGSASPFVYLLLDAGIEELNSAKKFLRLKDTVRVEDGDKWAELSPHNGFRLDFTIDFNHPAIDASTQRYRLDFSADSFVRQISRARTFGFMRDIEYLQSRGLALGGSFDCAIVVDDYRVLNEDGLRFEDEFVRHKMLDAIGDLFMCGHKHHWRVHRVQIRPCAEQQAAASRAGETGSLGIRDIPG
;
A
#
# COMPACT_ATOMS: atom_id res chain seq x y z
N MET A 1 -12.72 -2.82 7.83
CA MET A 1 -11.72 -1.79 8.22
C MET A 1 -11.47 -0.94 6.97
N LEU A 2 -11.50 0.39 7.06
CA LEU A 2 -11.38 1.29 5.89
C LEU A 2 -9.91 1.50 5.45
N CYS A 3 -8.98 1.37 6.40
CA CYS A 3 -7.55 1.59 6.25
C CYS A 3 -6.77 0.63 7.17
N THR A 4 -5.44 0.65 7.08
CA THR A 4 -4.56 -0.01 8.06
C THR A 4 -4.39 0.91 9.28
N CYS A 5 -4.37 0.33 10.49
CA CYS A 5 -4.14 1.09 11.72
C CYS A 5 -3.14 0.36 12.64
N LEU A 6 -2.37 1.14 13.39
CA LEU A 6 -1.52 0.65 14.47
C LEU A 6 -2.23 0.89 15.80
N VAL A 7 -2.07 -0.07 16.71
CA VAL A 7 -2.73 -0.06 18.02
C VAL A 7 -1.68 -0.37 19.09
N ASN A 8 -1.69 0.37 20.19
CA ASN A 8 -0.83 0.08 21.34
C ASN A 8 -1.52 -0.84 22.36
N GLU A 9 -0.82 -1.21 23.44
CA GLU A 9 -1.35 -2.09 24.50
C GLU A 9 -2.58 -1.51 25.25
N SER A 10 -2.83 -0.21 25.10
CA SER A 10 -3.99 0.49 25.69
C SER A 10 -5.10 0.77 24.68
N ASP A 11 -5.10 0.07 23.54
CA ASP A 11 -6.06 0.21 22.45
C ASP A 11 -6.13 1.61 21.79
N VAL A 12 -5.14 2.48 22.04
CA VAL A 12 -5.01 3.78 21.35
C VAL A 12 -4.53 3.51 19.93
N ARG A 13 -5.15 4.22 18.97
CA ARG A 13 -4.96 3.95 17.54
C ARG A 13 -4.42 5.15 16.78
N ILE A 14 -3.61 4.85 15.77
CA ILE A 14 -3.29 5.75 14.67
C ILE A 14 -3.70 5.07 13.36
N SER A 15 -4.52 5.75 12.57
CA SER A 15 -5.14 5.23 11.35
C SER A 15 -4.52 5.80 10.07
N THR A 16 -4.78 5.14 8.93
CA THR A 16 -4.46 5.64 7.58
C THR A 16 -2.95 5.69 7.32
N VAL A 17 -2.22 4.73 7.86
CA VAL A 17 -0.75 4.71 7.82
C VAL A 17 -0.19 4.18 6.50
N GLU A 18 -0.98 3.46 5.70
CA GLU A 18 -0.54 2.68 4.55
C GLU A 18 0.10 3.51 3.43
N HIS A 19 -0.43 4.68 3.09
CA HIS A 19 0.08 5.49 1.98
C HIS A 19 1.40 6.18 2.33
N LEU A 20 1.50 6.69 3.56
CA LEU A 20 2.75 7.21 4.09
C LEU A 20 3.79 6.10 4.17
N ASN A 21 3.42 4.92 4.69
CA ASN A 21 4.35 3.80 4.80
C ASN A 21 4.82 3.31 3.42
N ALA A 22 3.96 3.37 2.40
CA ALA A 22 4.35 3.09 1.03
C ALA A 22 5.38 4.10 0.50
N ALA A 23 5.22 5.40 0.82
CA ALA A 23 6.21 6.43 0.47
C ALA A 23 7.57 6.19 1.15
N LEU A 24 7.56 5.82 2.44
CA LEU A 24 8.78 5.46 3.17
C LEU A 24 9.48 4.25 2.53
N ALA A 25 8.72 3.21 2.18
CA ALA A 25 9.25 2.04 1.49
C ALA A 25 9.86 2.39 0.12
N GLY A 26 9.13 3.23 -0.64
CA GLY A 26 9.51 3.74 -1.95
C GLY A 26 10.84 4.47 -1.96
N LEU A 27 11.02 5.41 -1.02
CA LEU A 27 12.25 6.19 -0.88
C LEU A 27 13.32 5.46 -0.05
N GLY A 28 12.93 4.43 0.69
CA GLY A 28 13.83 3.62 1.49
C GLY A 28 14.27 4.24 2.80
N ILE A 29 13.36 4.95 3.46
CA ILE A 29 13.56 5.54 4.78
C ILE A 29 13.44 4.44 5.84
N ASP A 30 14.49 4.21 6.62
CA ASP A 30 14.50 3.16 7.65
C ASP A 30 14.15 3.68 9.05
N ASN A 31 14.55 4.92 9.36
CA ASN A 31 14.39 5.50 10.69
C ASN A 31 13.72 6.87 10.54
N ILE A 32 12.55 7.04 11.15
CA ILE A 32 11.80 8.30 11.13
C ILE A 32 10.88 8.37 12.35
N ILE A 33 10.61 9.58 12.83
CA ILE A 33 9.54 9.87 13.79
C ILE A 33 8.45 10.61 13.03
N ILE A 34 7.22 10.12 13.12
CA ILE A 34 6.04 10.73 12.49
C ILE A 34 5.13 11.21 13.61
N GLU A 35 4.88 12.51 13.64
CA GLU A 35 3.99 13.14 14.61
C GLU A 35 2.76 13.72 13.87
N VAL A 36 1.59 13.51 14.45
CA VAL A 36 0.34 14.13 14.03
C VAL A 36 -0.43 14.56 15.27
N ASP A 37 -1.20 15.63 15.17
CA ASP A 37 -2.06 16.16 16.23
C ASP A 37 -3.49 15.60 16.21
N ALA A 38 -3.68 14.50 15.47
CA ALA A 38 -4.95 13.81 15.27
C ALA A 38 -4.79 12.27 15.37
N ALA A 39 -5.90 11.55 15.33
CA ALA A 39 -5.92 10.08 15.39
C ALA A 39 -5.65 9.38 14.03
N GLU A 40 -5.33 10.15 12.99
CA GLU A 40 -5.08 9.63 11.65
C GLU A 40 -4.01 10.44 10.91
N ILE A 41 -3.29 9.77 10.01
CA ILE A 41 -2.44 10.45 9.02
C ILE A 41 -3.34 11.14 8.00
N PRO A 42 -3.02 12.38 7.58
CA PRO A 42 -3.83 13.10 6.58
C PRO A 42 -3.88 12.33 5.26
N ILE A 43 -5.08 12.21 4.67
CA ILE A 43 -5.28 11.46 3.41
C ILE A 43 -4.64 12.13 2.18
N MET A 44 -4.28 13.42 2.30
CA MET A 44 -3.74 14.25 1.22
C MET A 44 -4.63 14.22 -0.04
N ASP A 45 -4.08 13.86 -1.20
CA ASP A 45 -4.81 13.69 -2.46
C ASP A 45 -5.29 12.24 -2.68
N GLY A 46 -5.22 11.40 -1.64
CA GLY A 46 -5.53 9.97 -1.70
C GLY A 46 -4.40 9.09 -2.21
N SER A 47 -3.21 9.64 -2.45
CA SER A 47 -2.04 8.93 -2.99
C SER A 47 -0.80 9.13 -2.10
N ALA A 48 0.28 8.42 -2.40
CA ALA A 48 1.56 8.58 -1.69
C ALA A 48 2.42 9.75 -2.22
N SER A 49 2.02 10.40 -3.32
CA SER A 49 2.83 11.40 -4.02
C SER A 49 3.10 12.65 -3.18
N PRO A 50 2.13 13.18 -2.40
CA PRO A 50 2.39 14.31 -1.51
C PRO A 50 3.44 13.97 -0.43
N PHE A 51 3.41 12.76 0.12
CA PHE A 51 4.42 12.31 1.08
C PHE A 51 5.80 12.16 0.45
N VAL A 52 5.88 11.62 -0.78
CA VAL A 52 7.15 11.57 -1.53
C VAL A 52 7.76 12.96 -1.67
N TYR A 53 6.94 13.97 -2.01
CA TYR A 53 7.41 15.34 -2.12
C TYR A 53 7.96 15.87 -0.79
N LEU A 54 7.21 15.71 0.31
CA LEU A 54 7.62 16.17 1.64
C LEU A 54 8.92 15.49 2.12
N LEU A 55 9.07 14.20 1.87
CA LEU A 55 10.27 13.45 2.24
C LEU A 55 11.49 13.88 1.43
N LEU A 56 11.32 14.18 0.14
CA LEU A 56 12.41 14.71 -0.69
C LEU A 56 12.81 16.13 -0.29
N ASP A 57 11.85 16.97 0.10
CA ASP A 57 12.09 18.33 0.61
C ASP A 57 12.87 18.31 1.95
N ALA A 58 12.53 17.37 2.84
CA ALA A 58 13.27 17.16 4.09
C ALA A 58 14.70 16.61 3.88
N GLY A 59 14.93 15.91 2.77
CA GLY A 59 16.20 15.28 2.44
C GLY A 59 16.39 13.91 3.12
N ILE A 60 17.43 13.20 2.69
CA ILE A 60 17.78 11.87 3.20
C ILE A 60 19.22 11.91 3.74
N GLU A 61 19.40 11.43 4.97
CA GLU A 61 20.70 11.30 5.61
C GLU A 61 21.11 9.81 5.66
N GLU A 62 22.30 9.50 5.15
CA GLU A 62 22.89 8.17 5.29
C GLU A 62 23.57 8.02 6.64
N LEU A 63 23.11 7.05 7.43
CA LEU A 63 23.71 6.72 8.71
C LEU A 63 24.85 5.71 8.53
N ASN A 64 25.86 5.78 9.40
CA ASN A 64 26.98 4.82 9.42
C ASN A 64 26.56 3.48 10.04
N SER A 65 25.60 2.80 9.42
CA SER A 65 25.12 1.48 9.80
C SER A 65 24.59 0.74 8.58
N ALA A 66 24.86 -0.55 8.50
CA ALA A 66 24.40 -1.36 7.38
C ALA A 66 22.87 -1.46 7.39
N LYS A 67 22.25 -1.13 6.24
CA LYS A 67 20.83 -1.32 6.03
C LYS A 67 20.48 -2.81 6.04
N LYS A 68 19.46 -3.19 6.79
CA LYS A 68 19.00 -4.58 6.89
C LYS A 68 17.89 -4.85 5.90
N PHE A 69 17.95 -6.03 5.30
CA PHE A 69 16.94 -6.52 4.36
C PHE A 69 16.39 -7.85 4.83
N LEU A 70 15.08 -8.03 4.70
CA LEU A 70 14.46 -9.32 4.90
C LEU A 70 14.52 -10.08 3.57
N ARG A 71 15.02 -11.33 3.62
CA ARG A 71 15.11 -12.21 2.45
C ARG A 71 14.34 -13.48 2.71
N LEU A 72 13.36 -13.74 1.84
CA LEU A 72 12.55 -14.94 1.95
C LEU A 72 13.34 -16.18 1.49
N LYS A 73 13.29 -17.26 2.29
CA LYS A 73 14.00 -18.51 2.00
C LYS A 73 13.11 -19.56 1.34
N ASP A 74 11.83 -19.58 1.73
CA ASP A 74 10.85 -20.55 1.31
C ASP A 74 9.57 -19.82 0.90
N THR A 75 8.81 -20.40 -0.03
CA THR A 75 7.54 -19.80 -0.46
C THR A 75 6.53 -19.84 0.68
N VAL A 76 5.87 -18.71 0.93
CA VAL A 76 4.79 -18.56 1.92
C VAL A 76 3.52 -18.15 1.18
N ARG A 77 2.42 -18.83 1.45
CA ARG A 77 1.12 -18.57 0.82
C ARG A 77 0.03 -18.49 1.89
N VAL A 78 -0.81 -17.47 1.79
CA VAL A 78 -2.01 -17.31 2.60
C VAL A 78 -3.23 -17.22 1.69
N GLU A 79 -4.34 -17.84 2.11
CA GLU A 79 -5.59 -17.91 1.35
C GLU A 79 -6.77 -17.55 2.25
N ASP A 80 -7.77 -16.87 1.69
CA ASP A 80 -9.07 -16.62 2.31
C ASP A 80 -10.14 -16.65 1.21
N GLY A 81 -10.92 -17.74 1.14
CA GLY A 81 -11.92 -17.95 0.10
C GLY A 81 -11.33 -17.95 -1.31
N ASP A 82 -11.74 -16.99 -2.13
CA ASP A 82 -11.27 -16.80 -3.51
C ASP A 82 -10.01 -15.92 -3.62
N LYS A 83 -9.51 -15.40 -2.48
CA LYS A 83 -8.38 -14.48 -2.40
C LYS A 83 -7.13 -15.18 -1.88
N TRP A 84 -5.97 -14.71 -2.31
CA TRP A 84 -4.69 -15.22 -1.82
C TRP A 84 -3.56 -14.22 -2.00
N ALA A 85 -2.51 -14.39 -1.21
CA ALA A 85 -1.23 -13.70 -1.34
C ALA A 85 -0.10 -14.72 -1.20
N GLU A 86 0.91 -14.64 -2.08
CA GLU A 86 2.07 -15.53 -2.04
C GLU A 86 3.36 -14.73 -2.11
N LEU A 87 4.31 -15.06 -1.25
CA LEU A 87 5.67 -14.55 -1.27
C LEU A 87 6.58 -15.71 -1.67
N SER A 88 7.47 -15.50 -2.63
CA SER A 88 8.47 -16.49 -3.03
C SER A 88 9.89 -15.92 -3.03
N PRO A 89 10.92 -16.77 -2.83
CA PRO A 89 12.32 -16.34 -2.89
C PRO A 89 12.67 -15.72 -4.24
N HIS A 90 13.31 -14.55 -4.21
CA HIS A 90 13.71 -13.82 -5.41
C HIS A 90 14.88 -12.88 -5.14
N ASN A 91 15.77 -12.73 -6.13
CA ASN A 91 16.87 -11.76 -6.07
C ASN A 91 16.39 -10.40 -6.59
N GLY A 92 15.79 -9.61 -5.68
CA GLY A 92 15.18 -8.31 -5.95
C GLY A 92 13.75 -8.25 -5.45
N PHE A 93 13.08 -7.11 -5.61
CA PHE A 93 11.69 -6.93 -5.19
C PHE A 93 10.78 -6.78 -6.41
N ARG A 94 9.85 -7.72 -6.60
CA ARG A 94 8.88 -7.71 -7.71
C ARG A 94 7.49 -7.95 -7.17
N LEU A 95 6.52 -7.18 -7.66
CA LEU A 95 5.11 -7.32 -7.33
C LEU A 95 4.31 -7.69 -8.57
N ASP A 96 3.41 -8.66 -8.42
CA ASP A 96 2.38 -9.00 -9.39
C ASP A 96 1.04 -8.95 -8.66
N PHE A 97 0.19 -8.02 -9.06
CA PHE A 97 -1.05 -7.72 -8.36
C PHE A 97 -2.23 -7.86 -9.30
N THR A 98 -3.32 -8.47 -8.83
CA THR A 98 -4.56 -8.61 -9.58
C THR A 98 -5.74 -8.19 -8.71
N ILE A 99 -6.55 -7.27 -9.20
CA ILE A 99 -7.86 -6.99 -8.64
C ILE A 99 -8.92 -7.76 -9.44
N ASP A 100 -10.08 -7.97 -8.85
CA ASP A 100 -11.22 -8.62 -9.51
C ASP A 100 -12.51 -7.86 -9.18
N PHE A 101 -12.67 -6.71 -9.84
CA PHE A 101 -13.85 -5.87 -9.75
C PHE A 101 -14.74 -6.11 -10.95
N ASN A 102 -15.96 -6.58 -10.69
CA ASN A 102 -17.01 -6.62 -11.70
C ASN A 102 -17.73 -5.26 -11.74
N HIS A 103 -17.10 -4.26 -12.35
CA HIS A 103 -17.63 -2.90 -12.39
C HIS A 103 -17.44 -2.26 -13.78
N PRO A 104 -18.46 -1.58 -14.37
CA PRO A 104 -18.35 -1.00 -15.72
C PRO A 104 -17.24 0.04 -15.86
N ALA A 105 -16.90 0.74 -14.78
CA ALA A 105 -15.81 1.74 -14.77
C ALA A 105 -14.39 1.13 -14.69
N ILE A 106 -14.26 -0.18 -14.48
CA ILE A 106 -12.97 -0.87 -14.33
C ILE A 106 -12.86 -1.94 -15.42
N ASP A 107 -12.14 -1.62 -16.49
CA ASP A 107 -11.94 -2.52 -17.62
C ASP A 107 -11.23 -3.81 -17.17
N ALA A 108 -11.71 -4.97 -17.67
CA ALA A 108 -11.15 -6.27 -17.31
C ALA A 108 -9.66 -6.42 -17.70
N SER A 109 -9.22 -5.71 -18.74
CA SER A 109 -7.83 -5.74 -19.21
C SER A 109 -6.85 -4.97 -18.31
N THR A 110 -7.34 -4.07 -17.45
CA THR A 110 -6.51 -3.21 -16.58
C THR A 110 -6.43 -3.71 -15.15
N GLN A 111 -6.98 -4.89 -14.84
CA GLN A 111 -7.06 -5.39 -13.47
C GLN A 111 -5.81 -6.14 -12.97
N ARG A 112 -4.76 -6.24 -13.79
CA ARG A 112 -3.48 -6.85 -13.38
C ARG A 112 -2.32 -5.92 -13.66
N TYR A 113 -1.49 -5.70 -12.65
CA TYR A 113 -0.29 -4.87 -12.76
C TYR A 113 0.94 -5.59 -12.23
N ARG A 114 2.07 -5.44 -12.94
CA ARG A 114 3.35 -6.05 -12.60
C ARG A 114 4.42 -4.98 -12.52
N LEU A 115 5.18 -4.98 -11.43
CA LEU A 115 6.21 -4.01 -11.16
C LEU A 115 7.50 -4.69 -10.71
N ASP A 116 8.60 -4.39 -11.39
CA ASP A 116 9.94 -4.53 -10.83
C ASP A 116 10.23 -3.28 -10.00
N PHE A 117 10.32 -3.45 -8.68
CA PHE A 117 10.33 -2.34 -7.74
C PHE A 117 11.72 -1.69 -7.66
N SER A 118 11.73 -0.37 -7.79
CA SER A 118 12.83 0.52 -7.46
C SER A 118 12.23 1.84 -6.96
N ALA A 119 13.06 2.71 -6.37
CA ALA A 119 12.59 4.03 -5.96
C ALA A 119 12.04 4.84 -7.16
N ASP A 120 12.72 4.80 -8.30
CA ASP A 120 12.27 5.48 -9.52
C ASP A 120 10.95 4.89 -10.05
N SER A 121 10.82 3.56 -10.10
CA SER A 121 9.59 2.93 -10.58
C SER A 121 8.42 3.19 -9.64
N PHE A 122 8.64 3.19 -8.32
CA PHE A 122 7.63 3.59 -7.34
C PHE A 122 7.16 5.03 -7.56
N VAL A 123 8.09 5.99 -7.61
CA VAL A 123 7.74 7.41 -7.76
C VAL A 123 6.98 7.66 -9.06
N ARG A 124 7.45 7.11 -10.20
CA ARG A 124 6.84 7.38 -11.51
C ARG A 124 5.53 6.61 -11.74
N GLN A 125 5.46 5.37 -11.29
CA GLN A 125 4.41 4.45 -11.73
C GLN A 125 3.35 4.16 -10.67
N ILE A 126 3.67 4.32 -9.38
CA ILE A 126 2.79 3.92 -8.28
C ILE A 126 2.36 5.12 -7.42
N SER A 127 3.29 6.00 -7.04
CA SER A 127 3.06 6.99 -5.97
C SER A 127 1.84 7.89 -6.20
N ARG A 128 1.50 8.18 -7.46
CA ARG A 128 0.39 9.05 -7.85
C ARG A 128 -0.97 8.37 -7.93
N ALA A 129 -1.04 7.04 -7.79
CA ALA A 129 -2.30 6.29 -7.90
C ALA A 129 -3.17 6.52 -6.65
N ARG A 130 -4.33 7.15 -6.84
CA ARG A 130 -5.21 7.55 -5.74
C ARG A 130 -6.09 6.41 -5.24
N THR A 131 -6.49 6.52 -3.99
CA THR A 131 -7.52 5.66 -3.40
C THR A 131 -8.85 5.85 -4.08
N PHE A 132 -9.75 4.89 -3.90
CA PHE A 132 -11.03 4.88 -4.57
C PHE A 132 -12.15 4.31 -3.71
N GLY A 133 -13.36 4.81 -3.93
CA GLY A 133 -14.54 4.37 -3.22
C GLY A 133 -15.81 4.53 -4.06
N PHE A 134 -16.84 3.78 -3.70
CA PHE A 134 -18.16 3.91 -4.32
C PHE A 134 -18.92 5.07 -3.68
N MET A 135 -19.60 5.88 -4.49
CA MET A 135 -20.38 7.04 -4.03
C MET A 135 -21.37 6.65 -2.92
N ARG A 136 -22.09 5.53 -3.11
CA ARG A 136 -23.06 5.00 -2.14
C ARG A 136 -22.41 4.65 -0.79
N ASP A 137 -21.20 4.11 -0.82
CA ASP A 137 -20.46 3.74 0.39
C ASP A 137 -19.97 4.98 1.12
N ILE A 138 -19.50 5.99 0.39
CA ILE A 138 -19.06 7.27 0.97
C ILE A 138 -20.23 7.98 1.66
N GLU A 139 -21.38 8.12 0.98
CA GLU A 139 -22.58 8.73 1.55
C GLU A 139 -23.06 7.98 2.80
N TYR A 140 -23.05 6.65 2.74
CA TYR A 140 -23.40 5.80 3.87
C TYR A 140 -22.44 5.97 5.05
N LEU A 141 -21.12 5.97 4.81
CA LEU A 141 -20.12 6.16 5.84
C LEU A 141 -20.24 7.56 6.49
N GLN A 142 -20.41 8.60 5.69
CA GLN A 142 -20.59 9.97 6.17
C GLN A 142 -21.86 10.11 7.01
N SER A 143 -22.95 9.44 6.64
CA SER A 143 -24.18 9.39 7.45
C SER A 143 -23.99 8.78 8.84
N ARG A 144 -22.89 8.01 9.03
CA ARG A 144 -22.49 7.40 10.31
C ARG A 144 -21.31 8.08 10.98
N GLY A 145 -20.89 9.26 10.51
CA GLY A 145 -19.76 10.00 11.06
C GLY A 145 -18.40 9.45 10.67
N LEU A 146 -18.31 8.61 9.63
CA LEU A 146 -17.06 8.04 9.10
C LEU A 146 -16.74 8.66 7.73
N ALA A 147 -15.46 8.63 7.32
CA ALA A 147 -15.02 9.19 6.02
C ALA A 147 -15.47 10.65 5.78
N LEU A 148 -15.52 11.46 6.86
CA LEU A 148 -15.99 12.84 6.81
C LEU A 148 -15.10 13.76 5.96
N GLY A 149 -13.82 13.42 5.81
CA GLY A 149 -12.89 14.10 4.89
C GLY A 149 -12.96 13.59 3.44
N GLY A 150 -13.77 12.57 3.15
CA GLY A 150 -13.89 11.98 1.83
C GLY A 150 -14.48 12.96 0.81
N SER A 151 -13.70 13.26 -0.22
CA SER A 151 -14.08 14.18 -1.31
C SER A 151 -13.43 13.74 -2.63
N PHE A 152 -13.81 14.37 -3.74
CA PHE A 152 -13.18 14.14 -5.05
C PHE A 152 -11.70 14.54 -5.09
N ASP A 153 -11.27 15.40 -4.17
CA ASP A 153 -9.88 15.87 -4.07
C ASP A 153 -8.95 14.80 -3.48
N CYS A 154 -9.51 13.89 -2.67
CA CYS A 154 -8.73 12.86 -1.96
C CYS A 154 -9.07 11.42 -2.37
N ALA A 155 -9.95 11.20 -3.34
CA ALA A 155 -10.31 9.87 -3.83
C ALA A 155 -10.88 9.89 -5.24
N ILE A 156 -10.69 8.78 -5.95
CA ILE A 156 -11.46 8.45 -7.15
C ILE A 156 -12.83 7.97 -6.67
N VAL A 157 -13.88 8.67 -7.07
CA VAL A 157 -15.24 8.30 -6.71
C VAL A 157 -15.91 7.68 -7.93
N VAL A 158 -16.48 6.49 -7.75
CA VAL A 158 -17.23 5.77 -8.78
C VAL A 158 -18.71 5.66 -8.38
N ASP A 159 -19.61 5.91 -9.33
CA ASP A 159 -21.01 5.48 -9.24
C ASP A 159 -21.14 4.05 -9.80
N ASP A 160 -22.36 3.54 -9.99
CA ASP A 160 -22.59 2.18 -10.50
C ASP A 160 -22.13 1.96 -11.97
N TYR A 161 -21.72 3.01 -12.67
CA TYR A 161 -21.48 3.02 -14.11
C TYR A 161 -20.13 3.63 -14.52
N ARG A 162 -19.63 4.64 -13.81
CA ARG A 162 -18.48 5.45 -14.26
C ARG A 162 -17.72 6.12 -13.11
N VAL A 163 -16.54 6.63 -13.44
CA VAL A 163 -15.77 7.57 -12.62
C VAL A 163 -16.45 8.93 -12.63
N LEU A 164 -16.55 9.57 -11.46
CA LEU A 164 -17.21 10.85 -11.26
C LEU A 164 -16.26 12.05 -11.23
N ASN A 165 -14.96 11.85 -10.98
CA ASN A 165 -13.97 12.92 -10.99
C ASN A 165 -13.89 13.57 -12.38
N GLU A 166 -13.99 14.90 -12.47
CA GLU A 166 -14.02 15.64 -13.74
C GLU A 166 -12.75 15.43 -14.58
N ASP A 167 -11.59 15.42 -13.93
CA ASP A 167 -10.29 15.16 -14.57
C ASP A 167 -10.03 13.68 -14.89
N GLY A 168 -10.95 12.79 -14.51
CA GLY A 168 -10.83 11.35 -14.72
C GLY A 168 -9.71 10.68 -13.90
N LEU A 169 -9.08 9.68 -14.51
CA LEU A 169 -8.01 8.88 -13.93
C LEU A 169 -6.63 9.45 -14.29
N ARG A 170 -5.67 9.34 -13.37
CA ARG A 170 -4.25 9.64 -13.62
C ARG A 170 -3.57 8.54 -14.43
N PHE A 171 -4.10 7.31 -14.36
CA PHE A 171 -3.67 6.14 -15.13
C PHE A 171 -4.89 5.31 -15.54
N GLU A 172 -4.86 4.67 -16.70
CA GLU A 172 -5.95 3.78 -17.14
C GLU A 172 -6.18 2.59 -16.17
N ASP A 173 -5.10 2.17 -15.50
CA ASP A 173 -5.03 1.08 -14.52
C ASP A 173 -4.83 1.60 -13.07
N GLU A 174 -5.30 2.82 -12.76
CA GLU A 174 -5.07 3.50 -11.46
C GLU A 174 -5.55 2.67 -10.26
N PHE A 175 -6.68 1.95 -10.39
CA PHE A 175 -7.24 1.11 -9.32
C PHE A 175 -6.30 -0.01 -8.87
N VAL A 176 -5.69 -0.75 -9.80
CA VAL A 176 -4.78 -1.85 -9.46
C VAL A 176 -3.43 -1.32 -8.99
N ARG A 177 -2.97 -0.18 -9.53
CA ARG A 177 -1.76 0.51 -9.05
C ARG A 177 -1.92 0.99 -7.62
N HIS A 178 -3.09 1.51 -7.26
CA HIS A 178 -3.37 1.90 -5.88
C HIS A 178 -3.37 0.69 -4.94
N LYS A 179 -3.96 -0.44 -5.36
CA LYS A 179 -3.89 -1.66 -4.53
C LYS A 179 -2.47 -2.21 -4.39
N MET A 180 -1.61 -1.99 -5.39
CA MET A 180 -0.17 -2.26 -5.26
C MET A 180 0.52 -1.26 -4.32
N LEU A 181 0.13 0.02 -4.32
CA LEU A 181 0.59 1.03 -3.36
C LEU A 181 0.27 0.61 -1.93
N ASP A 182 -0.99 0.23 -1.66
CA ASP A 182 -1.43 -0.31 -0.36
C ASP A 182 -0.55 -1.50 0.06
N ALA A 183 -0.30 -2.44 -0.88
CA ALA A 183 0.52 -3.62 -0.63
C ALA A 183 1.97 -3.30 -0.24
N ILE A 184 2.56 -2.29 -0.89
CA ILE A 184 3.92 -1.84 -0.58
C ILE A 184 3.95 -1.27 0.85
N GLY A 185 2.94 -0.47 1.22
CA GLY A 185 2.80 0.09 2.57
C GLY A 185 2.60 -0.99 3.64
N ASP A 186 1.70 -1.94 3.41
CA ASP A 186 1.41 -3.02 4.35
C ASP A 186 2.59 -3.97 4.54
N LEU A 187 3.30 -4.32 3.46
CA LEU A 187 4.52 -5.14 3.56
C LEU A 187 5.62 -4.40 4.32
N PHE A 188 5.68 -3.08 4.25
CA PHE A 188 6.70 -2.30 4.95
C PHE A 188 6.42 -2.11 6.45
N MET A 189 5.28 -2.59 6.97
CA MET A 189 4.97 -2.52 8.42
C MET A 189 5.96 -3.29 9.30
N CYS A 190 6.71 -4.23 8.72
CA CYS A 190 7.81 -4.92 9.39
C CYS A 190 9.06 -4.04 9.64
N GLY A 191 9.12 -2.82 9.08
CA GLY A 191 10.21 -1.87 9.27
C GLY A 191 11.50 -2.16 8.48
N HIS A 192 11.48 -3.08 7.52
CA HIS A 192 12.65 -3.47 6.73
C HIS A 192 12.34 -3.54 5.23
N LYS A 193 13.34 -3.28 4.39
CA LYS A 193 13.23 -3.51 2.94
C LYS A 193 13.28 -5.01 2.60
N HIS A 194 12.68 -5.34 1.46
CA HIS A 194 12.38 -6.71 1.07
C HIS A 194 13.19 -7.20 -0.13
N HIS A 195 13.78 -8.38 -0.01
CA HIS A 195 14.36 -9.16 -1.11
C HIS A 195 13.51 -10.43 -1.33
N TRP A 196 12.34 -10.25 -1.93
CA TRP A 196 11.45 -11.35 -2.34
C TRP A 196 10.52 -10.94 -3.48
N ARG A 197 9.86 -11.91 -4.09
CA ARG A 197 8.83 -11.66 -5.10
C ARG A 197 7.48 -11.92 -4.48
N VAL A 198 6.58 -10.95 -4.60
CA VAL A 198 5.16 -11.12 -4.31
C VAL A 198 4.52 -11.73 -5.55
N HIS A 199 4.19 -13.01 -5.50
CA HIS A 199 3.40 -13.68 -6.51
C HIS A 199 1.93 -13.39 -6.27
N ARG A 200 1.32 -12.71 -7.26
CA ARG A 200 -0.13 -12.59 -7.48
C ARG A 200 -0.92 -12.44 -6.18
N VAL A 201 -1.10 -11.21 -5.74
CA VAL A 201 -2.11 -10.92 -4.72
C VAL A 201 -3.44 -10.74 -5.44
N GLN A 202 -4.40 -11.62 -5.20
CA GLN A 202 -5.77 -11.45 -5.70
C GLN A 202 -6.60 -10.81 -4.60
N ILE A 203 -6.75 -9.48 -4.62
CA ILE A 203 -7.53 -8.75 -3.61
C ILE A 203 -8.88 -8.34 -4.19
N ARG A 204 -9.94 -8.86 -3.56
CA ARG A 204 -11.20 -8.12 -3.38
C ARG A 204 -11.14 -7.44 -2.01
N PRO A 205 -11.61 -6.19 -1.89
CA PRO A 205 -11.10 -5.18 -0.95
C PRO A 205 -11.06 -5.68 0.50
N CYS A 206 -9.87 -6.04 1.00
CA CYS A 206 -9.57 -6.13 2.43
C CYS A 206 -8.04 -6.16 2.64
N ALA A 207 -7.51 -5.24 3.46
CA ALA A 207 -6.09 -5.10 3.78
C ALA A 207 -5.51 -6.27 4.63
N GLU A 208 -6.38 -7.07 5.25
CA GLU A 208 -6.00 -8.06 6.28
C GLU A 208 -5.01 -9.15 5.79
N GLN A 209 -5.08 -9.52 4.50
CA GLN A 209 -4.27 -10.62 3.96
C GLN A 209 -2.80 -10.23 3.74
N GLN A 210 -2.50 -8.98 3.42
CA GLN A 210 -1.13 -8.51 3.18
C GLN A 210 -0.36 -8.46 4.50
N ALA A 211 -1.00 -7.91 5.55
CA ALA A 211 -0.48 -7.95 6.91
C ALA A 211 -0.33 -9.39 7.43
N ALA A 212 -1.22 -10.31 7.08
CA ALA A 212 -1.08 -11.73 7.43
C ALA A 212 0.11 -12.39 6.71
N ALA A 213 0.31 -12.12 5.41
CA ALA A 213 1.45 -12.64 4.64
C ALA A 213 2.79 -12.10 5.16
N SER A 214 2.86 -10.81 5.52
CA SER A 214 4.06 -10.22 6.15
C SER A 214 4.39 -10.92 7.47
N ARG A 215 3.40 -11.06 8.36
CA ARG A 215 3.56 -11.75 9.66
C ARG A 215 3.94 -13.23 9.51
N ALA A 216 3.34 -13.93 8.55
CA ALA A 216 3.71 -15.31 8.23
C ALA A 216 5.16 -15.41 7.72
N GLY A 217 5.56 -14.43 6.90
CA GLY A 217 6.92 -14.24 6.41
C GLY A 217 7.93 -13.78 7.46
N GLU A 218 7.51 -13.44 8.69
CA GLU A 218 8.36 -13.12 9.86
C GLU A 218 8.46 -14.28 10.88
N THR A 219 7.47 -15.19 10.90
CA THR A 219 7.33 -16.25 11.91
C THR A 219 7.85 -17.63 11.46
N GLY A 220 8.00 -17.87 10.15
CA GLY A 220 8.75 -19.03 9.63
C GLY A 220 10.23 -18.93 10.01
N SER A 221 10.98 -20.03 10.07
CA SER A 221 12.39 -20.07 10.52
C SER A 221 13.34 -19.17 9.69
N LEU A 222 13.35 -17.87 9.96
CA LEU A 222 14.08 -16.87 9.18
C LEU A 222 15.43 -16.63 9.82
N GLY A 223 16.46 -16.94 9.06
CA GLY A 223 17.78 -16.38 9.35
C GLY A 223 17.79 -14.97 8.81
N ILE A 224 17.61 -13.98 9.68
CA ILE A 224 18.09 -12.62 9.46
C ILE A 224 19.57 -12.76 9.11
N ARG A 225 19.98 -12.31 7.93
CA ARG A 225 21.41 -12.18 7.60
C ARG A 225 21.65 -10.78 7.11
N ASP A 226 22.66 -10.16 7.69
CA ASP A 226 23.25 -8.93 7.20
C ASP A 226 23.77 -9.20 5.79
N ILE A 227 23.22 -8.50 4.81
CA ILE A 227 23.78 -8.44 3.47
C ILE A 227 24.29 -7.01 3.32
N PRO A 228 25.61 -6.78 3.19
CA PRO A 228 26.13 -5.46 2.87
C PRO A 228 25.54 -4.98 1.55
N GLY A 229 25.15 -3.70 1.49
CA GLY A 229 24.81 -3.01 0.25
C GLY A 229 26.01 -2.86 -0.68
#